data_AF-A0A395M341-F1
#
_entry.id   AF-A0A395M341-F1
#
_cell.length_a   1.000
_cell.length_b   1.000
_cell.length_c   1.000
_cell.angle_alpha   90.00
_cell.angle_beta   90.00
_cell.angle_gamma   90.00
#
_symmetry.space_group_name_H-M   'P 1'
#
loop_
_entity.id
_entity.type
_entity.pdbx_description
1 polymer ?
#
loop_
_entity_poly.entity_id
_entity_poly.type
_entity_poly.pdbx_seq_one_letter_code
_entity_poly.pdbx_strand_id
1 'polypeptide(L)'
;MNKVVQHIWNEIRTVNTEALTPVFDKENPIRSTSDIRTWWTSKPCEAFEKTHMNFVVVDSKWEYLEAKTINESNVVKSFVKNDHLNFVIYYNYQGVVRRFFPDFICKLTNGEYLIIETKGQDNEQNRTKRGYLNEWCRAVNEHGGFGKWKWAVSFNPSDLQKIINEKYNEK
;
A
#
# COMPACT_ATOMS: atom_id res chain seq x y z
N MET A 1 -7.35 -13.17 -26.69
CA MET A 1 -7.14 -14.34 -25.82
C MET A 1 -6.98 -13.94 -24.34
N ASN A 2 -6.02 -13.09 -23.98
CA ASN A 2 -5.77 -12.71 -22.57
C ASN A 2 -6.94 -12.02 -21.83
N LYS A 3 -7.75 -11.20 -22.51
CA LYS A 3 -8.94 -10.57 -21.88
C LYS A 3 -10.02 -11.58 -21.52
N VAL A 4 -10.22 -12.62 -22.33
CA VAL A 4 -11.20 -13.69 -22.07
C VAL A 4 -10.75 -14.50 -20.85
N VAL A 5 -9.46 -14.84 -20.76
CA VAL A 5 -8.88 -15.51 -19.58
C VAL A 5 -9.08 -14.67 -18.32
N GLN A 6 -8.81 -13.36 -18.38
CA GLN A 6 -9.04 -12.47 -17.24
C GLN A 6 -10.52 -12.43 -16.83
N HIS A 7 -11.43 -12.36 -17.80
CA HIS A 7 -12.86 -12.31 -17.54
C HIS A 7 -13.34 -13.60 -16.87
N ILE A 8 -13.01 -14.77 -17.43
CA ILE A 8 -13.35 -16.08 -16.84
C ILE A 8 -12.76 -16.22 -15.43
N TRP A 9 -11.50 -15.82 -15.24
CA TRP A 9 -10.85 -15.88 -13.93
C TRP A 9 -11.56 -15.03 -12.86
N ASN A 10 -11.94 -13.80 -13.22
CA ASN A 10 -12.65 -12.89 -12.33
C ASN A 10 -14.05 -13.41 -11.99
N GLU A 11 -14.80 -13.91 -12.97
CA GLU A 11 -16.16 -14.43 -12.76
C GLU A 11 -16.18 -15.70 -11.89
N ILE A 12 -15.26 -16.66 -12.13
CA ILE A 12 -15.16 -17.89 -11.32
C ILE A 12 -14.87 -17.59 -9.85
N ARG A 13 -13.97 -16.62 -9.58
CA ARG A 13 -13.61 -16.22 -8.21
C ARG A 13 -14.80 -15.59 -7.46
N THR A 14 -15.59 -14.76 -8.14
CA THR A 14 -16.59 -13.90 -7.47
C THR A 14 -17.81 -14.70 -6.99
N VAL A 15 -18.21 -15.77 -7.68
CA VAL A 15 -19.44 -16.51 -7.39
C VAL A 15 -19.33 -17.49 -6.21
N ASN A 16 -18.13 -18.01 -5.92
CA ASN A 16 -17.95 -19.13 -4.96
C ASN A 16 -17.14 -18.78 -3.70
N THR A 17 -16.78 -17.52 -3.48
CA THR A 17 -15.93 -17.14 -2.33
C THR A 17 -16.78 -16.82 -1.10
N GLU A 18 -16.81 -17.73 -0.12
CA GLU A 18 -17.53 -17.52 1.16
C GLU A 18 -16.71 -16.71 2.19
N ALA A 19 -15.38 -16.81 2.16
CA ALA A 19 -14.48 -16.07 3.05
C ALA A 19 -13.10 -15.86 2.39
N LEU A 20 -12.44 -14.73 2.68
CA LEU A 20 -11.07 -14.48 2.23
C LEU A 20 -10.09 -14.86 3.35
N THR A 21 -9.38 -15.98 3.18
CA THR A 21 -8.36 -16.42 4.15
C THR A 21 -6.95 -16.09 3.64
N PRO A 22 -6.18 -15.24 4.34
CA PRO A 22 -4.79 -14.97 3.98
C PRO A 22 -3.92 -16.22 4.19
N VAL A 23 -3.01 -16.48 3.25
CA VAL A 23 -1.98 -17.52 3.38
C VAL A 23 -0.66 -16.83 3.71
N PHE A 24 -0.12 -17.11 4.90
CA PHE A 24 1.11 -16.48 5.38
C PHE A 24 2.36 -17.24 4.95
N ASP A 25 3.47 -16.50 4.90
CA ASP A 25 4.80 -17.08 4.86
C ASP A 25 5.00 -17.94 6.12
N LYS A 26 5.45 -19.19 5.94
CA LYS A 26 5.62 -20.15 7.05
C LYS A 26 6.81 -19.81 7.94
N GLU A 27 7.83 -19.15 7.41
CA GLU A 27 9.04 -18.79 8.13
C GLU A 27 8.91 -17.41 8.77
N ASN A 28 8.32 -16.44 8.04
CA ASN A 28 8.21 -15.05 8.48
C ASN A 28 6.76 -14.53 8.38
N PRO A 29 5.82 -15.06 9.19
CA PRO A 29 4.41 -14.65 9.13
C PRO A 29 4.20 -13.22 9.64
N ILE A 30 5.10 -12.71 10.49
CA ILE A 30 5.12 -11.35 11.00
C ILE A 30 6.48 -10.74 10.67
N ARG A 31 6.47 -9.51 10.16
CA ARG A 31 7.69 -8.75 9.84
C ARG A 31 7.60 -7.36 10.43
N SER A 32 8.75 -6.80 10.77
CA SER A 32 8.89 -5.44 11.31
C SER A 32 9.88 -4.63 10.49
N THR A 33 9.73 -3.30 10.52
CA THR A 33 10.76 -2.40 9.96
C THR A 33 12.09 -2.50 10.72
N SER A 34 12.09 -3.01 11.94
CA SER A 34 13.33 -3.33 12.69
C SER A 34 14.19 -4.40 12.03
N ASP A 35 13.59 -5.26 11.21
CA ASP A 35 14.27 -6.42 10.63
C ASP A 35 14.95 -6.08 9.29
N ILE A 36 14.81 -4.83 8.84
CA ILE A 36 15.41 -4.36 7.59
C ILE A 36 16.91 -4.21 7.80
N ARG A 37 17.68 -4.86 6.91
CA ARG A 37 19.12 -4.70 6.88
C ARG A 37 19.48 -3.34 6.31
N THR A 38 20.53 -2.73 6.83
CA THR A 38 21.12 -1.52 6.25
C THR A 38 21.41 -1.71 4.77
N TRP A 39 21.01 -0.74 3.96
CA TRP A 39 21.36 -0.65 2.54
C TRP A 39 21.88 0.75 2.22
N TRP A 40 22.53 0.88 1.06
CA TRP A 40 23.13 2.12 0.60
C TRP A 40 22.46 2.58 -0.68
N THR A 41 22.28 3.88 -0.84
CA THR A 41 21.72 4.49 -2.05
C THR A 41 22.45 5.78 -2.37
N SER A 42 22.60 6.09 -3.67
CA SER A 42 23.08 7.38 -4.15
C SER A 42 21.94 8.38 -4.42
N LYS A 43 20.68 7.94 -4.27
CA LYS A 43 19.50 8.79 -4.44
C LYS A 43 19.38 9.80 -3.30
N PRO A 44 18.78 10.98 -3.53
CA PRO A 44 18.50 11.94 -2.47
C PRO A 44 17.65 11.31 -1.35
N CYS A 45 17.98 11.66 -0.12
CA CYS A 45 17.35 11.14 1.08
C CYS A 45 16.97 12.31 1.99
N GLU A 46 15.75 12.28 2.52
CA GLU A 46 15.21 13.34 3.36
C GLU A 46 14.79 12.78 4.72
N ALA A 47 15.12 13.52 5.78
CA ALA A 47 14.75 13.16 7.14
C ALA A 47 13.37 13.71 7.47
N PHE A 48 12.50 12.86 8.00
CA PHE A 48 11.18 13.24 8.48
C PHE A 48 11.00 12.71 9.90
N GLU A 49 10.34 13.47 10.77
CA GLU A 49 10.19 13.11 12.18
C GLU A 49 9.36 11.83 12.38
N LYS A 50 8.34 11.64 11.54
CA LYS A 50 7.39 10.51 11.66
C LYS A 50 7.79 9.27 10.86
N THR A 51 8.91 9.28 10.13
CA THR A 51 9.35 8.07 9.42
C THR A 51 9.88 7.02 10.39
N HIS A 52 9.49 5.75 10.22
CA HIS A 52 10.07 4.63 10.99
C HIS A 52 11.52 4.32 10.61
N MET A 53 11.95 4.79 9.43
CA MET A 53 13.33 4.64 8.94
C MET A 53 14.11 5.93 9.20
N ASN A 54 15.44 5.85 9.18
CA ASN A 54 16.31 7.03 9.33
C ASN A 54 16.04 8.11 8.26
N PHE A 55 15.78 7.71 7.01
CA PHE A 55 15.49 8.62 5.91
C PHE A 55 14.43 8.04 4.97
N VAL A 56 13.78 8.94 4.23
CA VAL A 56 12.94 8.59 3.09
C VAL A 56 13.72 8.90 1.81
N VAL A 57 13.90 7.89 0.96
CA VAL A 57 14.47 8.08 -0.37
C VAL A 57 13.47 8.84 -1.25
N VAL A 58 13.87 9.97 -1.81
CA VAL A 58 13.02 10.82 -2.65
C VAL A 58 13.69 11.02 -4.01
N ASP A 59 13.16 10.38 -5.04
CA ASP A 59 13.72 10.47 -6.39
C ASP A 59 13.05 11.53 -7.27
N SER A 60 11.99 12.15 -6.77
CA SER A 60 11.31 13.25 -7.42
C SER A 60 10.77 14.28 -6.42
N LYS A 61 10.49 15.48 -6.93
CA LYS A 61 9.81 16.53 -6.15
C LYS A 61 8.42 16.08 -5.67
N TRP A 62 7.75 15.23 -6.44
CA TRP A 62 6.45 14.68 -6.07
C TRP A 62 6.56 13.77 -4.85
N GLU A 63 7.47 12.81 -4.87
CA GLU A 63 7.68 11.91 -3.72
C GLU A 63 8.06 12.70 -2.45
N TYR A 64 8.87 13.75 -2.60
CA TYR A 64 9.20 14.64 -1.50
C TYR A 64 7.96 15.33 -0.91
N LEU A 65 7.11 15.92 -1.75
CA LEU A 65 5.90 16.60 -1.31
C LEU A 65 4.91 15.63 -0.66
N GLU A 66 4.82 14.39 -1.15
CA GLU A 66 3.97 13.35 -0.59
C GLU A 66 4.45 12.93 0.80
N ALA A 67 5.74 12.60 0.94
CA ALA A 67 6.35 12.26 2.22
C ALA A 67 6.22 13.42 3.23
N LYS A 68 6.45 14.66 2.78
CA LYS A 68 6.27 15.87 3.59
C LYS A 68 4.83 16.02 4.07
N THR A 69 3.85 15.86 3.18
CA THR A 69 2.42 15.97 3.52
C THR A 69 2.01 14.90 4.53
N ILE A 70 2.46 13.65 4.34
CA ILE A 70 2.20 12.56 5.30
C ILE A 70 2.82 12.89 6.67
N ASN A 71 4.06 13.39 6.70
CA ASN A 71 4.75 13.78 7.92
C ASN A 71 4.04 14.93 8.66
N GLU A 72 3.57 15.95 7.95
CA GLU A 72 2.89 17.11 8.53
C GLU A 72 1.45 16.81 8.99
N SER A 73 0.87 15.69 8.53
CA SER A 73 -0.50 15.33 8.88
C SER A 73 -0.68 14.93 10.34
N ASN A 74 -1.59 15.62 11.05
CA ASN A 74 -1.87 15.38 12.47
C ASN A 74 -2.51 14.00 12.76
N VAL A 75 -3.14 13.39 11.76
CA VAL A 75 -3.80 12.08 11.91
C VAL A 75 -2.86 10.91 11.64
N VAL A 76 -1.67 11.18 11.10
CA VAL A 76 -0.61 10.18 10.89
C VAL A 76 0.30 10.17 12.11
N LYS A 77 0.42 8.99 12.74
CA LYS A 77 1.32 8.76 13.88
C LYS A 77 2.74 8.45 13.40
N SER A 78 2.85 7.56 12.43
CA SER A 78 4.12 7.23 11.78
C SER A 78 3.90 6.71 10.37
N PHE A 79 4.93 6.73 9.54
CA PHE A 79 4.86 6.21 8.19
C PHE A 79 6.19 5.60 7.75
N VAL A 80 6.16 4.86 6.65
CA VAL A 80 7.34 4.36 5.98
C VAL A 80 7.11 4.30 4.48
N LYS A 81 8.12 4.69 3.69
CA LYS A 81 8.12 4.43 2.25
C LYS A 81 8.44 2.96 2.02
N ASN A 82 7.75 2.32 1.08
CA ASN A 82 8.01 0.92 0.71
C ASN A 82 9.27 0.78 -0.16
N ASP A 83 10.39 1.24 0.37
CA ASP A 83 11.71 1.06 -0.23
C ASP A 83 12.42 -0.07 0.53
N HIS A 84 12.79 -1.13 -0.17
CA HIS A 84 13.45 -2.32 0.38
C HIS A 84 12.68 -3.10 1.48
N LEU A 85 11.46 -2.69 1.86
CA LEU A 85 10.61 -3.44 2.82
C LEU A 85 10.18 -4.80 2.28
N ASN A 86 10.05 -4.90 0.95
CA ASN A 86 9.38 -6.01 0.27
C ASN A 86 7.93 -6.20 0.73
N PHE A 87 7.20 -5.12 1.03
CA PHE A 87 5.77 -5.19 1.19
C PHE A 87 5.14 -5.31 -0.20
N VAL A 88 4.81 -6.55 -0.59
CA VAL A 88 4.35 -6.90 -1.93
C VAL A 88 2.93 -7.41 -1.91
N ILE A 89 2.14 -6.96 -2.88
CA ILE A 89 0.82 -7.50 -3.18
C ILE A 89 0.90 -8.17 -4.55
N TYR A 90 0.49 -9.43 -4.61
CA TYR A 90 0.43 -10.17 -5.85
C TYR A 90 -0.91 -9.90 -6.54
N TYR A 91 -0.86 -9.64 -7.84
CA TYR A 91 -2.05 -9.45 -8.65
C TYR A 91 -1.92 -10.18 -9.99
N ASN A 92 -3.04 -10.67 -10.51
CA ASN A 92 -3.10 -11.24 -11.86
C ASN A 92 -3.62 -10.18 -12.83
N TYR A 93 -2.90 -9.95 -13.92
CA TYR A 93 -3.33 -9.09 -15.00
C TYR A 93 -3.02 -9.74 -16.34
N GLN A 94 -4.06 -9.97 -17.14
CA GLN A 94 -3.98 -10.59 -18.46
C GLN A 94 -3.34 -11.98 -18.42
N GLY A 95 -3.59 -12.76 -17.36
CA GLY A 95 -3.07 -14.12 -17.17
C GLY A 95 -1.64 -14.19 -16.63
N VAL A 96 -1.04 -13.04 -16.29
CA VAL A 96 0.32 -12.98 -15.74
C VAL A 96 0.24 -12.51 -14.28
N VAL A 97 0.78 -13.34 -13.37
CA VAL A 97 0.99 -12.96 -11.97
C VAL A 97 2.11 -11.92 -11.91
N ARG A 98 1.81 -10.79 -11.29
CA ARG A 98 2.70 -9.64 -11.15
C ARG A 98 2.80 -9.22 -9.70
N ARG A 99 3.90 -8.52 -9.39
CA ARG A 99 4.16 -7.93 -8.08
C ARG A 99 3.81 -6.45 -8.12
N PHE A 100 3.12 -5.99 -7.09
CA PHE A 100 2.81 -4.60 -6.85
C PHE A 100 3.40 -4.18 -5.50
N PHE A 101 4.12 -3.05 -5.50
CA PHE A 101 4.70 -2.45 -4.31
C PHE A 101 4.02 -1.10 -4.12
N PRO A 102 3.10 -0.96 -3.15
CA PRO A 102 2.51 0.34 -2.80
C PRO A 102 3.57 1.33 -2.34
N ASP A 103 3.32 2.64 -2.44
CA ASP A 103 4.37 3.66 -2.24
C ASP A 103 4.65 3.93 -0.75
N PHE A 104 3.59 4.11 0.07
CA PHE A 104 3.72 4.37 1.50
C PHE A 104 2.79 3.50 2.36
N ILE A 105 3.23 3.22 3.58
CA ILE A 105 2.43 2.59 4.64
C ILE A 105 2.41 3.53 5.83
N CYS A 106 1.22 3.92 6.27
CA CYS A 106 1.02 4.83 7.39
C CYS A 106 0.34 4.11 8.54
N LYS A 107 0.76 4.42 9.76
CA LYS A 107 0.01 4.12 10.99
C LYS A 107 -0.70 5.39 11.42
N LEU A 108 -2.02 5.32 11.50
CA LEU A 108 -2.87 6.43 11.92
C LEU A 108 -2.94 6.52 13.45
N THR A 109 -3.29 7.71 13.96
CA THR A 109 -3.38 7.96 15.41
C THR A 109 -4.50 7.16 16.09
N ASN A 110 -5.53 6.76 15.34
CA ASN A 110 -6.61 5.86 15.80
C ASN A 110 -6.18 4.38 15.86
N GLY A 111 -4.95 4.04 15.47
CA GLY A 111 -4.40 2.69 15.49
C GLY A 111 -4.58 1.90 14.19
N GLU A 112 -5.29 2.45 13.20
CA GLU A 112 -5.46 1.82 11.88
C GLU A 112 -4.23 2.02 10.99
N TYR A 113 -4.16 1.21 9.93
CA TYR A 113 -3.13 1.27 8.91
C TYR A 113 -3.71 1.79 7.59
N LEU A 114 -2.96 2.65 6.91
CA LEU A 114 -3.34 3.21 5.61
C LEU A 114 -2.22 2.99 4.60
N ILE A 115 -2.51 2.24 3.55
CA ILE A 115 -1.64 2.08 2.38
C ILE A 115 -1.94 3.23 1.41
N ILE A 116 -0.91 3.93 0.96
CA ILE A 116 -1.05 5.05 0.03
C ILE A 116 -0.30 4.72 -1.26
N GLU A 117 -0.99 4.84 -2.38
CA GLU A 117 -0.42 4.75 -3.72
C GLU A 117 -0.48 6.13 -4.38
N THR A 118 0.60 6.56 -5.01
CA THR A 118 0.69 7.86 -5.68
C THR A 118 0.88 7.66 -7.17
N LYS A 119 0.00 8.22 -8.00
CA LYS A 119 -0.04 7.96 -9.46
C LYS A 119 -0.40 9.20 -10.25
N GLY A 120 0.34 9.47 -11.33
CA GLY A 120 -0.01 10.56 -12.24
C GLY A 120 -1.15 10.23 -13.21
N GLN A 121 -1.24 9.00 -13.72
CA GLN A 121 -2.27 8.59 -14.68
C GLN A 121 -2.85 7.21 -14.36
N ASP A 122 -4.17 7.12 -14.48
CA ASP A 122 -4.91 5.87 -14.31
C ASP A 122 -4.96 5.09 -15.63
N ASN A 123 -4.70 3.79 -15.55
CA ASN A 123 -4.81 2.87 -16.68
C ASN A 123 -5.48 1.57 -16.25
N GLU A 124 -5.88 0.72 -17.20
CA GLU A 124 -6.60 -0.54 -16.92
C GLU A 124 -5.81 -1.45 -15.96
N GLN A 125 -4.48 -1.45 -16.07
CA GLN A 125 -3.61 -2.21 -15.17
C GLN A 125 -3.62 -1.64 -13.75
N ASN A 126 -3.60 -0.31 -13.57
CA ASN A 126 -3.65 0.35 -12.27
C ASN A 126 -5.02 0.13 -11.60
N ARG A 127 -6.12 0.12 -12.36
CA ARG A 127 -7.44 -0.31 -11.84
C ARG A 127 -7.40 -1.74 -11.33
N THR A 128 -6.78 -2.65 -12.07
CA THR A 128 -6.63 -4.05 -11.64
C THR A 128 -5.80 -4.13 -10.35
N LYS A 129 -4.63 -3.47 -10.29
CA LYS A 129 -3.80 -3.42 -9.06
C LYS A 129 -4.60 -2.97 -7.85
N ARG A 130 -5.39 -1.91 -7.99
CA ARG A 130 -6.26 -1.37 -6.92
C ARG A 130 -7.34 -2.35 -6.49
N GLY A 131 -7.92 -3.10 -7.42
CA GLY A 131 -8.84 -4.20 -7.10
C GLY A 131 -8.21 -5.26 -6.19
N TYR A 132 -6.98 -5.68 -6.50
CA TYR A 132 -6.24 -6.65 -5.67
C TYR A 132 -5.77 -6.06 -4.34
N LEU A 133 -5.38 -4.79 -4.30
CA LEU A 133 -5.09 -4.09 -3.04
C LEU A 133 -6.33 -4.05 -2.13
N ASN A 134 -7.50 -3.79 -2.70
CA ASN A 134 -8.76 -3.84 -1.97
C ASN A 134 -9.09 -5.24 -1.45
N GLU A 135 -8.92 -6.28 -2.27
CA GLU A 135 -9.07 -7.69 -1.87
C GLU A 135 -8.11 -8.03 -0.72
N TRP A 136 -6.86 -7.57 -0.80
CA TRP A 136 -5.85 -7.77 0.25
C TRP A 136 -6.26 -7.11 1.58
N CYS A 137 -6.68 -5.84 1.56
CA CYS A 137 -7.13 -5.16 2.77
C CYS A 137 -8.35 -5.85 3.38
N ARG A 138 -9.30 -6.30 2.55
CA ARG A 138 -10.46 -7.08 3.02
C ARG A 138 -10.04 -8.38 3.70
N ALA A 139 -9.18 -9.17 3.07
CA ALA A 139 -8.71 -10.44 3.63
C ALA A 139 -8.01 -10.25 4.99
N VAL A 140 -7.16 -9.22 5.11
CA VAL A 140 -6.46 -8.91 6.37
C VAL A 140 -7.43 -8.44 7.45
N ASN A 141 -8.41 -7.61 7.08
CA ASN A 141 -9.43 -7.13 8.01
C ASN A 141 -10.41 -8.22 8.46
N GLU A 142 -10.82 -9.12 7.56
CA GLU A 142 -11.65 -10.30 7.86
C GLU A 142 -10.91 -11.26 8.81
N HIS A 143 -9.60 -11.44 8.63
CA HIS A 143 -8.76 -12.22 9.55
C HIS A 143 -8.62 -11.56 10.94
N GLY A 144 -8.58 -10.23 11.02
CA GLY A 144 -8.58 -9.46 12.28
C GLY A 144 -7.27 -9.45 13.08
N GLY A 145 -6.31 -10.32 12.78
CA GLY A 145 -5.06 -10.45 13.54
C GLY A 145 -4.00 -9.35 13.36
N PHE A 146 -4.16 -8.45 12.38
CA PHE A 146 -3.12 -7.45 12.02
C PHE A 146 -3.59 -6.00 12.12
N GLY A 147 -4.64 -5.75 12.90
CA GLY A 147 -5.32 -4.46 12.95
C GLY A 147 -6.17 -4.20 11.70
N LYS A 148 -6.70 -2.98 11.58
CA LYS A 148 -7.53 -2.57 10.45
C LYS A 148 -6.69 -1.85 9.40
N TRP A 149 -6.87 -2.23 8.14
CA TRP A 149 -6.15 -1.74 6.99
C TRP A 149 -7.11 -1.08 6.00
N LYS A 150 -6.72 0.11 5.56
CA LYS A 150 -7.37 0.89 4.51
C LYS A 150 -6.35 1.18 3.40
N TRP A 151 -6.85 1.57 2.24
CA TRP A 151 -6.00 2.01 1.14
C TRP A 151 -6.55 3.31 0.52
N ALA A 152 -5.64 4.09 -0.06
CA ALA A 152 -5.92 5.36 -0.71
C ALA A 152 -5.03 5.53 -1.93
N VAL A 153 -5.50 6.32 -2.89
CA VAL A 153 -4.73 6.70 -4.08
C VAL A 153 -4.75 8.21 -4.23
N SER A 154 -3.58 8.81 -4.28
CA SER A 154 -3.38 10.23 -4.56
C SER A 154 -3.00 10.40 -6.03
N PHE A 155 -3.69 11.29 -6.73
CA PHE A 155 -3.37 11.63 -8.12
C PHE A 155 -2.57 12.92 -8.24
N ASN A 156 -2.59 13.74 -7.19
CA ASN A 156 -1.84 14.97 -7.08
C ASN A 156 -1.40 15.15 -5.63
N PRO A 157 -0.14 15.51 -5.33
CA PRO A 157 0.29 15.73 -3.95
C PRO A 157 -0.58 16.70 -3.14
N SER A 158 -1.29 17.63 -3.79
CA SER A 158 -2.21 18.55 -3.11
C SER A 158 -3.51 17.90 -2.60
N ASP A 159 -3.93 16.76 -3.17
CA ASP A 159 -5.13 16.04 -2.74
C ASP A 159 -4.87 15.12 -1.53
N LEU A 160 -3.60 14.76 -1.31
CA LEU A 160 -3.22 13.71 -0.37
C LEU A 160 -3.67 13.99 1.06
N GLN A 161 -3.52 15.24 1.53
CA GLN A 161 -3.95 15.62 2.88
C GLN A 161 -5.46 15.43 3.07
N LYS A 162 -6.26 15.77 2.06
CA LYS A 162 -7.71 15.59 2.11
C LYS A 162 -8.06 14.10 2.16
N ILE A 163 -7.43 13.29 1.31
CA ILE A 163 -7.67 11.85 1.23
C ILE A 163 -7.32 11.14 2.55
N ILE A 164 -6.19 11.50 3.17
CA ILE A 164 -5.78 10.93 4.47
C ILE A 164 -6.86 11.22 5.53
N ASN A 165 -7.36 12.45 5.59
CA ASN A 165 -8.41 12.83 6.55
C ASN A 165 -9.75 12.14 6.25
N GLU A 166 -10.14 11.99 4.99
CA GLU A 166 -11.35 11.25 4.61
C GLU A 166 -11.25 9.78 5.05
N LYS A 167 -10.12 9.12 4.78
CA LYS A 167 -9.89 7.72 5.20
C LYS A 167 -9.79 7.54 6.70
N TYR A 168 -9.26 8.53 7.42
CA TYR A 168 -9.24 8.52 8.89
C TYR A 168 -10.66 8.55 9.49
N ASN A 169 -11.59 9.30 8.88
CA ASN A 169 -12.95 9.46 9.38
C ASN A 169 -13.95 8.41 8.84
N GLU A 170 -13.56 7.64 7.81
CA GLU A 170 -14.34 6.52 7.28
C GLU A 170 -14.50 5.43 8.36
N LYS A 171 -15.74 4.98 8.61
CA LYS A 171 -16.06 3.99 9.64
C LYS A 171 -15.92 2.56 9.15
#